data_AF-A0AAF0DEB0-F1
#
_entry.id   AF-A0AAF0DEB0-F1
#
_cell.length_a   1.000
_cell.length_b   1.000
_cell.length_c   1.000
_cell.angle_alpha   90.00
_cell.angle_beta   90.00
_cell.angle_gamma   90.00
#
_symmetry.space_group_name_H-M   'P 1'
#
loop_
_entity.id
_entity.type
_entity.pdbx_description
1 polymer ?
#
loop_
_entity_poly.entity_id
_entity_poly.type
_entity_poly.pdbx_seq_one_letter_code
_entity_poly.pdbx_strand_id
1 'polypeptide(L)'
;MAQYALLTVGIHSFGSRDKILSYFAKHGAVPPPDTNPAEFVLESGGAGINARKDDKGDEWAKCWRESGEAAEVVKEINRLNASSQQEDSVDNNGDGNFSASTFSQTWLLTKRIMKNQWRNPPYLYSKIWVHVVHAVLIGTTIFKLGTSPHDLRNRLLSVFSIILLVNTIVNTVLARFFFARLLWEAREGPSRTYGWVALCNASILAEMPGALACGVLYYVIWYWLCGLPTGEAAGYVFLSLLTFEVFEVRLVSFRPTDEKQC
;
A
#
# COMPACT_ATOMS: atom_id res chain seq x y z
N MET A 1 27.53 17.96 10.60
CA MET A 1 27.91 16.64 11.15
C MET A 1 27.47 15.57 10.16
N ALA A 2 28.31 15.26 9.17
CA ALA A 2 28.04 14.19 8.22
C ALA A 2 28.57 12.89 8.83
N GLN A 3 27.66 11.99 9.19
CA GLN A 3 28.00 10.68 9.71
C GLN A 3 28.09 9.72 8.53
N TYR A 4 29.29 9.22 8.25
CA TYR A 4 29.54 8.28 7.15
C TYR A 4 29.49 6.86 7.71
N ALA A 5 28.68 5.99 7.11
CA ALA A 5 28.65 4.56 7.37
C ALA A 5 29.01 3.84 6.06
N LEU A 6 30.14 3.15 6.05
CA LEU A 6 30.61 2.35 4.92
C LEU A 6 30.34 0.88 5.24
N LEU A 7 29.54 0.21 4.41
CA LEU A 7 29.12 -1.18 4.61
C LEU A 7 29.82 -2.17 3.68
N THR A 8 30.76 -1.70 2.86
CA THR A 8 31.15 -2.43 1.65
C THR A 8 32.10 -3.61 1.87
N VAL A 9 32.80 -3.74 3.02
CA VAL A 9 33.73 -4.87 3.24
C VAL A 9 33.84 -5.31 4.71
N GLY A 10 32.75 -5.27 5.47
CA GLY A 10 32.74 -5.69 6.88
C GLY A 10 33.43 -4.72 7.87
N ILE A 11 34.01 -3.63 7.39
CA ILE A 11 34.57 -2.55 8.20
C ILE A 11 33.45 -1.62 8.63
N HIS A 12 33.04 -1.69 9.89
CA HIS A 12 32.02 -0.82 10.47
C HIS A 12 32.67 0.34 11.22
N SER A 13 33.39 1.21 10.51
CA SER A 13 33.95 2.41 11.14
C SER A 13 32.87 3.48 11.29
N PHE A 14 32.51 3.79 12.53
CA PHE A 14 31.50 4.80 12.86
C PHE A 14 32.17 6.02 13.50
N GLY A 15 31.98 7.22 12.94
CA GLY A 15 32.49 8.44 13.56
C GLY A 15 32.47 9.68 12.68
N SER A 16 32.97 10.78 13.24
CA SER A 16 33.25 12.00 12.48
C SER A 16 34.37 11.73 11.46
N ARG A 17 34.32 12.42 10.31
CA ARG A 17 35.33 12.34 9.24
C ARG A 17 36.77 12.32 9.78
N ASP A 18 37.08 13.22 10.70
CA ASP A 18 38.45 13.39 11.21
C ASP A 18 38.91 12.19 12.08
N LYS A 19 37.97 11.53 12.79
CA LYS A 19 38.27 10.31 13.56
C LYS A 19 38.53 9.13 12.63
N ILE A 20 37.75 9.02 11.55
CA ILE A 20 37.93 7.97 10.53
C ILE A 20 39.29 8.13 9.86
N LEU A 21 39.64 9.34 9.40
CA LEU A 21 40.93 9.61 8.78
C LEU A 21 42.11 9.37 9.74
N SER A 22 41.97 9.74 11.01
CA SER A 22 43.00 9.48 12.02
C SER A 22 43.18 7.98 12.30
N TYR A 23 42.11 7.20 12.25
CA TYR A 23 42.15 5.75 12.39
C TYR A 23 42.89 5.09 11.21
N PHE A 24 42.52 5.42 9.97
CA PHE A 24 43.22 4.90 8.79
C PHE A 24 44.69 5.31 8.78
N ALA A 25 45.00 6.56 9.15
CA ALA A 25 46.39 7.03 9.25
C ALA A 25 47.20 6.28 10.33
N LYS A 26 46.60 5.98 11.49
CA LYS A 26 47.22 5.20 12.59
C LYS A 26 47.54 3.76 12.16
N HIS A 27 46.76 3.20 11.26
CA HIS A 27 46.93 1.85 10.73
C HIS A 27 47.66 1.82 9.37
N GLY A 28 48.33 2.92 8.98
CA GLY A 28 49.27 2.95 7.86
C GLY A 28 48.70 3.43 6.52
N ALA A 29 47.45 3.87 6.46
CA ALA A 29 46.81 4.41 5.26
C ALA A 29 46.61 5.93 5.40
N VAL A 30 47.51 6.71 4.77
CA VAL A 30 47.46 8.19 4.79
C VAL A 30 46.87 8.73 3.48
N PRO A 31 45.84 9.59 3.52
CA PRO A 31 45.25 10.17 2.32
C PRO A 31 46.20 11.16 1.63
N PRO A 32 46.29 11.15 0.29
CA PRO A 32 46.96 12.21 -0.46
C PRO A 32 46.26 13.57 -0.27
N PRO A 33 46.98 14.71 -0.42
CA PRO A 33 46.42 16.04 -0.16
C PRO A 33 45.26 16.46 -1.06
N ASP A 34 45.12 15.84 -2.24
CA ASP A 34 44.17 16.22 -3.29
C ASP A 34 43.12 15.12 -3.59
N THR A 35 42.91 14.20 -2.65
CA THR A 35 41.95 13.09 -2.82
C THR A 35 40.74 13.27 -1.93
N ASN A 36 39.55 12.96 -2.45
CA ASN A 36 38.32 12.95 -1.66
C ASN A 36 38.46 11.93 -0.51
N PRO A 37 38.35 12.36 0.77
CA PRO A 37 38.46 11.47 1.93
C PRO A 37 37.55 10.23 1.87
N ALA A 38 36.35 10.37 1.31
CA ALA A 38 35.41 9.25 1.19
C ALA A 38 35.89 8.21 0.15
N GLU A 39 36.49 8.68 -0.95
CA GLU A 39 37.05 7.84 -2.00
C GLU A 39 38.32 7.12 -1.53
N PHE A 40 39.19 7.83 -0.80
CA PHE A 40 40.38 7.24 -0.18
C PHE A 40 40.04 6.10 0.79
N VAL A 41 39.01 6.27 1.62
CA VAL A 41 38.57 5.23 2.56
C VAL A 41 37.96 4.04 1.81
N LEU A 42 37.19 4.28 0.74
CA LEU A 42 36.66 3.21 -0.12
C LEU A 42 37.78 2.43 -0.82
N GLU A 43 38.80 3.12 -1.33
CA GLU A 43 39.94 2.50 -2.00
C GLU A 43 40.81 1.71 -1.00
N SER A 44 41.11 2.30 0.15
CA SER A 44 41.88 1.67 1.23
C SER A 44 41.18 0.45 1.81
N GLY A 45 39.85 0.50 1.92
CA GLY A 45 39.02 -0.59 2.42
C GLY A 45 38.73 -1.70 1.39
N GLY A 46 39.22 -1.59 0.15
CA GLY A 46 39.03 -2.62 -0.88
C GLY A 46 37.67 -2.58 -1.61
N ALA A 47 36.95 -1.45 -1.55
CA ALA A 47 35.68 -1.22 -2.25
C ALA A 47 35.79 -0.19 -3.41
N GLY A 48 37.00 0.29 -3.72
CA GLY A 48 37.25 1.22 -4.81
C GLY A 48 37.15 0.58 -6.21
N ILE A 49 37.03 1.40 -7.25
CA ILE A 49 36.93 0.97 -8.66
C ILE A 49 38.14 0.11 -9.10
N ASN A 50 39.31 0.30 -8.45
CA ASN A 50 40.54 -0.44 -8.68
C ASN A 50 40.76 -1.63 -7.73
N ALA A 51 39.82 -1.92 -6.82
CA ALA A 51 39.95 -2.98 -5.82
C ALA A 51 39.72 -4.36 -6.46
N ARG A 52 40.68 -4.82 -7.26
CA ARG A 52 40.65 -6.11 -7.93
C ARG A 52 41.60 -7.06 -7.20
N LYS A 53 41.00 -8.03 -6.48
CA LYS A 53 41.60 -9.29 -6.01
C LYS A 53 42.60 -9.27 -4.83
N ASP A 54 42.63 -8.24 -3.99
CA ASP A 54 43.43 -8.30 -2.77
C ASP A 54 42.54 -8.54 -1.54
N ASP A 55 42.93 -9.50 -0.69
CA ASP A 55 42.31 -9.89 0.60
C ASP A 55 42.33 -8.76 1.66
N LYS A 56 42.70 -7.54 1.25
CA LYS A 56 42.85 -6.32 2.06
C LYS A 56 41.57 -5.96 2.81
N GLY A 57 40.42 -6.20 2.20
CA GLY A 57 39.13 -5.98 2.85
C GLY A 57 38.95 -6.82 4.12
N ASP A 58 39.31 -8.10 4.05
CA ASP A 58 39.22 -9.03 5.16
C ASP A 58 40.27 -8.75 6.24
N GLU A 59 41.47 -8.30 5.85
CA GLU A 59 42.51 -7.85 6.78
C GLU A 59 42.07 -6.61 7.57
N TRP A 60 41.49 -5.61 6.90
CA TRP A 60 40.95 -4.43 7.58
C TRP A 60 39.75 -4.74 8.47
N ALA A 61 38.88 -5.68 8.06
CA ALA A 61 37.77 -6.13 8.90
C ALA A 61 38.26 -6.86 10.17
N LYS A 62 39.37 -7.61 10.10
CA LYS A 62 40.04 -8.20 11.27
C LYS A 62 40.69 -7.12 12.14
N CYS A 63 41.44 -6.20 11.54
CA CYS A 63 42.07 -5.08 12.22
C CYS A 63 41.05 -4.22 12.99
N TRP A 64 39.87 -3.97 12.40
CA TRP A 64 38.76 -3.30 13.09
C TRP A 64 38.25 -4.11 14.27
N ARG A 65 37.97 -5.42 14.11
CA ARG A 65 37.49 -6.29 15.21
C ARG A 65 38.45 -6.36 16.39
N GLU A 66 39.75 -6.32 16.12
CA GLU A 66 40.81 -6.38 17.13
C GLU A 66 41.14 -4.99 17.72
N SER A 67 40.60 -3.92 17.15
CA SER A 67 40.84 -2.55 17.61
C SER A 67 40.12 -2.22 18.92
N GLY A 68 40.73 -1.36 19.74
CA GLY A 68 40.11 -0.87 20.98
C GLY A 68 38.87 -0.01 20.71
N GLU A 69 38.87 0.69 19.57
CA GLU A 69 37.78 1.53 19.09
C GLU A 69 36.51 0.68 18.81
N ALA A 70 36.64 -0.53 18.27
CA ALA A 70 35.51 -1.44 18.10
C ALA A 70 34.97 -1.97 19.44
N ALA A 71 35.84 -2.26 20.40
CA ALA A 71 35.43 -2.67 21.75
C ALA A 71 34.65 -1.56 22.48
N GLU A 72 35.03 -0.29 22.29
CA GLU A 72 34.29 0.87 22.80
C GLU A 72 32.88 0.98 22.18
N VAL A 73 32.76 0.79 20.86
CA VAL A 73 31.46 0.81 20.16
C VAL A 73 30.56 -0.33 20.65
N VAL A 74 31.09 -1.55 20.81
CA VAL A 74 30.33 -2.68 21.35
C VAL A 74 29.89 -2.41 22.79
N LYS A 75 30.75 -1.81 23.61
CA LYS A 75 30.42 -1.41 24.98
C LYS A 75 29.29 -0.37 25.01
N GLU A 76 29.32 0.60 24.12
CA GLU A 76 28.26 1.62 24.01
C GLU A 76 26.94 1.00 23.54
N ILE A 77 26.96 0.09 22.55
CA ILE A 77 25.77 -0.67 22.11
C ILE A 77 25.17 -1.46 23.28
N ASN A 78 25.99 -2.17 24.05
CA ASN A 78 25.53 -2.92 25.21
C ASN A 78 24.94 -2.01 26.30
N ARG A 79 25.52 -0.81 26.50
CA ARG A 79 24.98 0.20 27.43
C ARG A 79 23.61 0.68 26.98
N LEU A 80 23.44 0.99 25.69
CA LEU A 80 22.18 1.45 25.11
C LEU A 80 21.09 0.38 25.17
N ASN A 81 21.44 -0.87 24.88
CA ASN A 81 20.52 -2.01 24.98
C ASN A 81 20.06 -2.23 26.43
N ALA A 82 20.98 -2.11 27.40
CA ALA A 82 20.65 -2.23 28.82
C ALA A 82 19.75 -1.10 29.32
N SER A 83 19.94 0.14 28.85
CA SER A 83 19.04 1.26 29.18
C SER A 83 17.65 1.10 28.54
N SER A 84 17.56 0.56 27.32
CA SER A 84 16.28 0.37 26.62
C SER A 84 15.39 -0.68 27.29
N GLN A 85 15.98 -1.77 27.82
CA GLN A 85 15.23 -2.80 28.56
C GLN A 85 14.61 -2.30 29.86
N GLN A 86 15.14 -1.20 30.43
CA GLN A 86 14.63 -0.62 31.66
C GLN A 86 13.38 0.26 31.42
N GLU A 87 13.29 0.87 30.23
CA GLU A 87 12.17 1.74 29.82
C GLU A 87 10.95 0.94 29.30
N ASP A 88 11.15 -0.24 28.71
CA ASP A 88 10.05 -1.10 28.19
C ASP A 88 9.11 -1.67 29.26
N SER A 89 9.43 -1.50 30.55
CA SER A 89 8.61 -1.99 31.68
C SER A 89 7.42 -1.10 32.05
N VAL A 90 7.32 0.11 31.49
CA VAL A 90 6.34 1.13 31.95
C VAL A 90 5.10 1.28 31.06
N ASP A 91 5.08 0.78 29.82
CA ASP A 91 3.95 1.09 28.92
C ASP A 91 3.53 -0.02 27.94
N ASN A 92 3.43 -1.25 28.43
CA ASN A 92 3.03 -2.40 27.60
C ASN A 92 1.50 -2.60 27.51
N ASN A 93 0.73 -1.50 27.46
CA ASN A 93 -0.75 -1.53 27.43
C ASN A 93 -1.40 -0.61 26.38
N GLY A 94 -0.66 -0.20 25.37
CA GLY A 94 -1.25 0.38 24.15
C GLY A 94 -0.70 -0.34 22.93
N ASP A 95 -1.58 -0.81 22.05
CA ASP A 95 -1.28 -1.45 20.75
C ASP A 95 -0.26 -0.65 19.89
N GLY A 96 1.02 -0.76 20.24
CA GLY A 96 2.10 0.19 19.97
C GLY A 96 2.76 0.10 18.60
N ASN A 97 2.00 -0.20 17.54
CA ASN A 97 2.58 -0.28 16.19
C ASN A 97 2.35 0.96 15.32
N PHE A 98 1.48 1.90 15.71
CA PHE A 98 1.19 3.10 14.92
C PHE A 98 0.90 4.34 15.77
N SER A 99 1.43 5.49 15.35
CA SER A 99 1.38 6.77 16.09
C SER A 99 -0.02 7.42 16.21
N ALA A 100 -1.05 6.91 15.54
CA ALA A 100 -2.40 7.51 15.50
C ALA A 100 -3.50 6.45 15.61
N SER A 101 -4.69 6.81 16.07
CA SER A 101 -5.82 5.88 16.16
C SER A 101 -6.26 5.36 14.79
N THR A 102 -6.68 4.09 14.73
CA THR A 102 -7.12 3.41 13.48
C THR A 102 -8.22 4.18 12.74
N PHE A 103 -9.12 4.84 13.48
CA PHE A 103 -10.17 5.67 12.89
C PHE A 103 -9.62 6.90 12.17
N SER A 104 -8.69 7.62 12.80
CA SER A 104 -8.07 8.81 12.21
C SER A 104 -7.24 8.45 10.98
N GLN A 105 -6.51 7.32 11.05
CA GLN A 105 -5.78 6.78 9.89
C GLN A 105 -6.73 6.46 8.73
N THR A 106 -7.83 5.76 9.02
CA THR A 106 -8.83 5.37 8.02
C THR A 106 -9.44 6.60 7.35
N TRP A 107 -9.88 7.60 8.13
CA TRP A 107 -10.49 8.81 7.60
C TRP A 107 -9.55 9.60 6.68
N LEU A 108 -8.31 9.82 7.13
CA LEU A 108 -7.31 10.56 6.35
C LEU A 108 -6.96 9.81 5.06
N LEU A 109 -6.85 8.48 5.14
CA LEU A 109 -6.59 7.62 4.00
C LEU A 109 -7.77 7.60 3.03
N THR A 110 -9.02 7.55 3.49
CA THR A 110 -10.21 7.68 2.63
C THR A 110 -10.18 8.99 1.87
N LYS A 111 -9.91 10.12 2.54
CA LYS A 111 -9.81 11.43 1.89
C LYS A 111 -8.70 11.46 0.84
N ARG A 112 -7.55 10.84 1.12
CA ARG A 112 -6.43 10.69 0.17
C ARG A 112 -6.86 9.89 -1.05
N ILE A 113 -7.49 8.74 -0.85
CA ILE A 113 -7.94 7.86 -1.93
C ILE A 113 -8.99 8.58 -2.76
N MET A 114 -10.03 9.17 -2.16
CA MET A 114 -11.06 9.93 -2.90
C MET A 114 -10.47 11.07 -3.73
N LYS A 115 -9.48 11.80 -3.20
CA LYS A 115 -8.78 12.84 -3.98
C LYS A 115 -8.00 12.27 -5.15
N ASN A 116 -7.38 11.10 -4.97
CA ASN A 116 -6.69 10.38 -6.04
C ASN A 116 -7.68 9.88 -7.12
N GLN A 117 -8.85 9.38 -6.72
CA GLN A 117 -9.94 8.98 -7.62
C GLN A 117 -10.39 10.15 -8.49
N TRP A 118 -10.61 11.31 -7.86
CA TRP A 118 -11.03 12.52 -8.55
C TRP A 118 -9.98 13.02 -9.55
N ARG A 119 -8.69 12.92 -9.21
CA ARG A 119 -7.58 13.34 -10.08
C ARG A 119 -7.26 12.36 -11.21
N ASN A 120 -7.62 11.09 -11.05
CA ASN A 120 -7.42 10.04 -12.05
C ASN A 120 -8.77 9.59 -12.64
N PRO A 121 -9.35 10.40 -13.55
CA PRO A 121 -10.68 10.17 -14.08
C PRO A 121 -10.91 8.84 -14.82
N PRO A 122 -9.93 8.20 -15.50
CA PRO A 122 -10.23 7.03 -16.34
C PRO A 122 -10.94 5.90 -15.60
N TYR A 123 -10.59 5.65 -14.34
CA TYR A 123 -11.24 4.63 -13.53
C TYR A 123 -12.73 4.91 -13.29
N LEU A 124 -13.05 6.14 -12.90
CA LEU A 124 -14.44 6.52 -12.62
C LEU A 124 -15.27 6.55 -13.91
N TYR A 125 -14.71 7.08 -15.00
CA TYR A 125 -15.38 7.07 -16.29
C TYR A 125 -15.62 5.65 -16.79
N SER A 126 -14.63 4.75 -16.73
CA SER A 126 -14.80 3.35 -17.15
C SER A 126 -15.92 2.66 -16.37
N LYS A 127 -16.02 2.89 -15.06
CA LYS A 127 -17.14 2.37 -14.26
C LYS A 127 -18.49 2.91 -14.74
N ILE A 128 -18.61 4.23 -14.89
CA ILE A 128 -19.86 4.86 -15.36
C ILE A 128 -20.23 4.34 -16.75
N TRP A 129 -19.26 4.24 -17.66
CA TRP A 129 -19.46 3.72 -19.01
C TRP A 129 -19.97 2.28 -19.02
N VAL A 130 -19.38 1.39 -18.22
CA VAL A 130 -19.84 -0.01 -18.13
C VAL A 130 -21.28 -0.07 -17.61
N HIS A 131 -21.63 0.72 -16.59
CA HIS A 131 -23.00 0.74 -16.06
C HIS A 131 -23.99 1.28 -17.09
N VAL A 132 -23.68 2.39 -17.76
CA VAL A 132 -24.56 3.00 -18.77
C VAL A 132 -24.76 2.06 -19.95
N VAL A 133 -23.67 1.54 -20.54
CA VAL A 133 -23.75 0.65 -21.71
C VAL A 133 -24.51 -0.63 -21.36
N HIS A 134 -24.25 -1.21 -20.19
CA HIS A 134 -24.97 -2.40 -19.73
C HIS A 134 -26.46 -2.12 -19.49
N ALA A 135 -26.79 -1.01 -18.81
CA ALA A 135 -28.17 -0.60 -18.56
C ALA A 135 -28.94 -0.38 -19.87
N VAL A 136 -28.32 0.31 -20.83
CA VAL A 136 -28.92 0.55 -22.15
C VAL A 136 -29.10 -0.78 -22.88
N LEU A 137 -28.06 -1.62 -22.98
CA LEU A 137 -28.13 -2.88 -23.72
C LEU A 137 -29.24 -3.80 -23.21
N ILE A 138 -29.29 -4.02 -21.90
CA ILE A 138 -30.31 -4.87 -21.27
C ILE A 138 -31.68 -4.21 -21.33
N GLY A 139 -31.76 -2.90 -21.04
CA GLY A 139 -33.00 -2.13 -21.08
C GLY A 139 -33.63 -2.07 -22.47
N THR A 140 -32.84 -1.94 -23.54
CA THR A 140 -33.34 -1.94 -24.92
C THR A 140 -33.72 -3.32 -25.41
N THR A 141 -33.05 -4.37 -24.94
CA THR A 141 -33.40 -5.77 -25.29
C THR A 141 -34.79 -6.13 -24.75
N ILE A 142 -35.17 -5.53 -23.63
CA ILE A 142 -36.34 -5.84 -22.83
C ILE A 142 -37.23 -4.59 -22.79
N PHE A 143 -37.41 -3.96 -23.96
CA PHE A 143 -38.10 -2.68 -24.07
C PHE A 143 -39.60 -2.82 -23.79
N LYS A 144 -40.11 -2.04 -22.84
CA LYS A 144 -41.54 -1.92 -22.46
C LYS A 144 -42.30 -3.24 -22.37
N LEU A 145 -42.20 -3.91 -21.24
CA LEU A 145 -42.78 -5.25 -21.08
C LEU A 145 -44.28 -5.24 -20.84
N GLY A 146 -44.98 -6.09 -21.60
CA GLY A 146 -46.38 -6.43 -21.37
C GLY A 146 -46.57 -7.42 -20.23
N THR A 147 -47.72 -8.11 -20.26
CA THR A 147 -48.18 -9.09 -19.26
C THR A 147 -48.20 -10.52 -19.78
N SER A 148 -47.53 -10.81 -20.90
CA SER A 148 -47.46 -12.17 -21.45
C SER A 148 -46.55 -13.08 -20.61
N PRO A 149 -46.78 -14.40 -20.57
CA PRO A 149 -45.83 -15.36 -19.97
C PRO A 149 -44.41 -15.25 -20.54
N HIS A 150 -44.29 -14.85 -21.81
CA HIS A 150 -42.99 -14.56 -22.43
C HIS A 150 -42.31 -13.34 -21.79
N ASP A 151 -43.08 -12.29 -21.51
CA ASP A 151 -42.58 -11.08 -20.88
C ASP A 151 -42.12 -11.35 -19.44
N LEU A 152 -42.83 -12.22 -18.71
CA LEU A 152 -42.41 -12.63 -17.37
C LEU A 152 -41.01 -13.29 -17.38
N ARG A 153 -40.73 -14.14 -18.38
CA ARG A 153 -39.40 -14.75 -18.56
C ARG A 153 -38.34 -13.69 -18.86
N ASN A 154 -38.67 -12.71 -19.70
CA ASN A 154 -37.75 -11.61 -20.03
C ASN A 154 -37.49 -10.71 -18.80
N ARG A 155 -38.47 -10.49 -17.91
CA ARG A 155 -38.25 -9.80 -16.63
C ARG A 155 -37.22 -10.53 -15.77
N LEU A 156 -37.36 -11.86 -15.64
CA LEU A 156 -36.41 -12.66 -14.88
C LEU A 156 -35.01 -12.60 -15.48
N LEU A 157 -34.89 -12.68 -16.81
CA LEU A 157 -33.61 -12.56 -17.51
C LEU A 157 -32.97 -11.18 -17.26
N SER A 158 -33.76 -10.10 -17.27
CA SER A 158 -33.26 -8.73 -17.03
C SER A 158 -32.62 -8.57 -15.66
N VAL A 159 -33.25 -9.12 -14.61
CA VAL A 159 -32.73 -9.08 -13.24
C VAL A 159 -31.50 -9.98 -13.10
N PHE A 160 -31.53 -11.15 -13.75
CA PHE A 160 -30.36 -12.05 -13.78
C PHE A 160 -29.14 -11.40 -14.45
N SER A 161 -29.33 -10.61 -15.51
CA SER A 161 -28.23 -9.91 -16.18
C SER A 161 -27.50 -8.92 -15.26
N ILE A 162 -28.15 -8.40 -14.22
CA ILE A 162 -27.51 -7.52 -13.22
C ILE A 162 -26.39 -8.26 -12.47
N ILE A 163 -26.52 -9.58 -12.28
CA ILE A 163 -25.48 -10.40 -11.66
C ILE A 163 -24.22 -10.45 -12.54
N LEU A 164 -24.38 -10.40 -13.86
CA LEU A 164 -23.25 -10.40 -14.81
C LEU A 164 -22.46 -9.08 -14.76
N LEU A 165 -23.12 -7.96 -14.42
CA LEU A 165 -22.47 -6.66 -14.24
C LEU A 165 -21.42 -6.72 -13.12
N VAL A 166 -21.75 -7.39 -12.01
CA VAL A 166 -20.87 -7.55 -10.83
C VAL A 166 -19.53 -8.12 -11.22
N ASN A 167 -19.50 -9.17 -12.04
CA ASN A 167 -18.22 -9.79 -12.45
C ASN A 167 -17.29 -8.76 -13.12
N THR A 168 -17.83 -7.87 -13.95
CA THR A 168 -17.03 -6.88 -14.66
C THR A 168 -16.48 -5.80 -13.71
N ILE A 169 -17.32 -5.32 -12.79
CA ILE A 169 -16.94 -4.24 -11.88
C ILE A 169 -16.02 -4.75 -10.76
N VAL A 170 -16.28 -5.93 -10.18
CA VAL A 170 -15.40 -6.61 -9.20
C VAL A 170 -13.98 -6.74 -9.73
N ASN A 171 -13.79 -7.20 -10.98
CA ASN A 171 -12.46 -7.35 -11.57
C ASN A 171 -11.71 -6.01 -11.67
N THR A 172 -12.43 -4.94 -12.00
CA THR A 172 -11.86 -3.59 -12.10
C THR A 172 -11.46 -3.02 -10.73
N VAL A 173 -12.30 -3.21 -9.70
CA VAL A 173 -12.01 -2.79 -8.33
C VAL A 173 -10.86 -3.61 -7.75
N LEU A 174 -10.84 -4.93 -8.02
CA LEU A 174 -9.80 -5.84 -7.56
C LEU A 174 -8.42 -5.45 -8.11
N ALA A 175 -8.32 -5.15 -9.41
CA ALA A 175 -7.06 -4.71 -10.02
C ALA A 175 -6.53 -3.43 -9.34
N ARG A 176 -7.41 -2.48 -9.04
CA ARG A 176 -7.04 -1.26 -8.33
C ARG A 176 -6.57 -1.54 -6.90
N PHE A 177 -7.30 -2.37 -6.16
CA PHE A 177 -6.96 -2.75 -4.80
C PHE A 177 -5.61 -3.47 -4.76
N PHE A 178 -5.31 -4.31 -5.74
CA PHE A 178 -4.03 -5.00 -5.88
C PHE A 178 -2.85 -4.03 -5.97
N PHE A 179 -2.93 -2.98 -6.80
CA PHE A 179 -1.87 -1.96 -6.86
C PHE A 179 -1.73 -1.16 -5.56
N ALA A 180 -2.84 -0.84 -4.90
CA ALA A 180 -2.81 -0.15 -3.61
C ALA A 180 -2.15 -1.01 -2.51
N ARG A 181 -2.45 -2.31 -2.51
CA ARG A 181 -1.82 -3.31 -1.64
C ARG A 181 -0.32 -3.42 -1.90
N LEU A 182 0.09 -3.54 -3.16
CA LEU A 182 1.51 -3.65 -3.51
C LEU A 182 2.33 -2.44 -3.05
N LEU A 183 1.76 -1.23 -3.19
CA LEU A 183 2.39 0.00 -2.70
C LEU A 183 2.52 0.00 -1.16
N TRP A 184 1.51 -0.51 -0.46
CA TRP A 184 1.55 -0.64 0.98
C TRP A 184 2.63 -1.64 1.41
N GLU A 185 2.67 -2.84 0.84
CA GLU A 185 3.68 -3.86 1.17
C GLU A 185 5.11 -3.38 0.88
N ALA A 186 5.32 -2.69 -0.23
CA ALA A 186 6.66 -2.25 -0.64
C ALA A 186 7.18 -1.03 0.14
N ARG A 187 6.32 -0.15 0.66
CA ARG A 187 6.75 1.15 1.21
C ARG A 187 6.06 1.53 2.51
N GLU A 188 4.72 1.58 2.52
CA GLU A 188 3.94 2.20 3.61
C GLU A 188 3.78 1.27 4.83
N GLY A 189 3.85 -0.04 4.62
CA GLY A 189 3.83 -1.09 5.64
C GLY A 189 5.12 -1.13 6.46
N PRO A 190 6.32 -1.32 5.83
CA PRO A 190 7.59 -1.31 6.55
C PRO A 190 7.87 0.01 7.29
N SER A 191 7.39 1.13 6.73
CA SER A 191 7.52 2.46 7.34
C SER A 191 6.51 2.73 8.47
N ARG A 192 5.67 1.73 8.84
CA ARG A 192 4.63 1.81 9.87
C ARG A 192 3.78 3.09 9.79
N THR A 193 3.39 3.49 8.58
CA THR A 193 2.59 4.73 8.40
C THR A 193 1.12 4.52 8.78
N TYR A 194 0.54 3.37 8.44
CA TYR A 194 -0.81 2.96 8.84
C TYR A 194 -0.99 1.43 8.73
N GLY A 195 -1.95 0.89 9.48
CA GLY A 195 -2.21 -0.56 9.54
C GLY A 195 -3.03 -1.12 8.37
N TRP A 196 -2.94 -2.44 8.14
CA TRP A 196 -3.69 -3.15 7.10
C TRP A 196 -5.22 -2.93 7.19
N VAL A 197 -5.76 -2.99 8.42
CA VAL A 197 -7.20 -2.78 8.66
C VAL A 197 -7.64 -1.37 8.24
N ALA A 198 -6.77 -0.36 8.44
CA ALA A 198 -7.06 1.00 8.00
C ALA A 198 -7.08 1.10 6.47
N LEU A 199 -6.21 0.37 5.77
CA LEU A 199 -6.20 0.31 4.30
C LEU A 199 -7.49 -0.26 3.73
N CYS A 200 -7.92 -1.42 4.24
CA CYS A 200 -9.12 -2.10 3.75
C CYS A 200 -10.36 -1.23 3.99
N ASN A 201 -10.54 -0.72 5.21
CA ASN A 201 -11.67 0.14 5.53
C ASN A 201 -11.67 1.43 4.71
N ALA A 202 -10.50 2.07 4.53
CA ALA A 202 -10.40 3.29 3.78
C ALA A 202 -10.72 3.10 2.29
N SER A 203 -10.32 1.95 1.73
CA SER A 203 -10.59 1.58 0.34
C SER A 203 -12.09 1.35 0.11
N ILE A 204 -12.77 0.62 1.00
CA ILE A 204 -14.23 0.41 0.95
C ILE A 204 -14.96 1.76 0.99
N LEU A 205 -14.64 2.59 2.00
CA LEU A 205 -15.32 3.87 2.19
C LEU A 205 -15.12 4.84 1.01
N ALA A 206 -13.95 4.82 0.39
CA ALA A 206 -13.66 5.67 -0.75
C ALA A 206 -14.42 5.26 -2.03
N GLU A 207 -14.82 3.99 -2.15
CA GLU A 207 -15.56 3.47 -3.31
C GLU A 207 -17.08 3.66 -3.16
N MET A 208 -17.62 3.77 -1.94
CA MET A 208 -19.07 3.89 -1.71
C MET A 208 -19.74 5.03 -2.50
N PRO A 209 -19.22 6.27 -2.53
CA PRO A 209 -19.89 7.37 -3.22
C PRO A 209 -19.97 7.13 -4.73
N GLY A 210 -18.93 6.54 -5.32
CA GLY A 210 -18.89 6.23 -6.75
C GLY A 210 -19.83 5.09 -7.12
N ALA A 211 -19.87 4.03 -6.31
CA ALA A 211 -20.78 2.90 -6.51
C ALA A 211 -22.25 3.31 -6.40
N LEU A 212 -22.60 4.09 -5.37
CA LEU A 212 -23.97 4.60 -5.21
C LEU A 212 -24.40 5.48 -6.39
N ALA A 213 -23.52 6.37 -6.88
CA ALA A 213 -23.82 7.19 -8.04
C ALA A 213 -24.03 6.35 -9.32
N CYS A 214 -23.22 5.31 -9.52
CA CYS A 214 -23.37 4.39 -10.65
C CYS A 214 -24.66 3.55 -10.54
N GLY A 215 -25.00 3.06 -9.35
CA GLY A 215 -26.24 2.32 -9.11
C GLY A 215 -27.50 3.16 -9.34
N VAL A 216 -27.50 4.42 -8.92
CA VAL A 216 -28.60 5.36 -9.20
C VAL A 216 -28.75 5.57 -10.71
N LEU A 217 -27.64 5.82 -11.41
CA LEU A 217 -27.65 6.03 -12.86
C LEU A 217 -28.13 4.78 -13.61
N TYR A 218 -27.66 3.60 -13.20
CA TYR A 218 -28.08 2.32 -13.75
C TYR A 218 -29.60 2.12 -13.57
N TYR A 219 -30.11 2.34 -12.35
CA TYR A 219 -31.53 2.22 -12.05
C TYR A 219 -32.38 3.11 -12.93
N VAL A 220 -32.04 4.40 -13.04
CA VAL A 220 -32.81 5.34 -13.87
C VAL A 220 -32.88 4.86 -15.31
N ILE A 221 -31.75 4.51 -15.92
CA ILE A 221 -31.73 4.09 -17.33
C ILE A 221 -32.49 2.78 -17.53
N TRP A 222 -32.17 1.75 -16.75
CA TRP A 222 -32.73 0.42 -16.91
C TRP A 222 -34.23 0.37 -16.57
N TYR A 223 -34.65 1.03 -15.48
CA TYR A 223 -36.03 0.97 -15.00
C TYR A 223 -37.01 1.66 -15.97
N TRP A 224 -36.62 2.81 -16.53
CA TRP A 224 -37.43 3.52 -17.52
C TRP A 224 -37.46 2.81 -18.88
N LEU A 225 -36.36 2.20 -19.33
CA LEU A 225 -36.32 1.45 -20.59
C LEU A 225 -37.17 0.16 -20.53
N CYS A 226 -37.14 -0.55 -19.41
CA CYS A 226 -37.93 -1.77 -19.20
C CYS A 226 -39.44 -1.49 -19.08
N GLY A 227 -39.86 -0.27 -18.74
CA GLY A 227 -41.27 0.09 -18.57
C GLY A 227 -41.93 -0.63 -17.37
N LEU A 228 -41.20 -0.77 -16.27
CA LEU A 228 -41.65 -1.46 -15.06
C LEU A 228 -42.74 -0.65 -14.31
N PRO A 229 -43.61 -1.31 -13.51
CA PRO A 229 -44.74 -0.65 -12.86
C PRO A 229 -44.28 0.33 -11.77
N THR A 230 -44.64 1.60 -11.91
CA THR A 230 -44.36 2.66 -10.95
C THR A 230 -45.25 2.52 -9.70
N GLY A 231 -44.64 2.47 -8.52
CA GLY A 231 -45.31 2.25 -7.23
C GLY A 231 -44.33 1.84 -6.13
N GLU A 232 -44.80 1.20 -5.07
CA GLU A 232 -43.95 0.71 -3.96
C GLU A 232 -42.87 -0.28 -4.44
N ALA A 233 -43.20 -1.09 -5.46
CA ALA A 233 -42.26 -2.02 -6.09
C ALA A 233 -41.05 -1.30 -6.72
N ALA A 234 -41.22 -0.07 -7.22
CA ALA A 234 -40.13 0.72 -7.79
C ALA A 234 -39.08 1.06 -6.72
N GLY A 235 -39.55 1.47 -5.53
CA GLY A 235 -38.69 1.79 -4.39
C GLY A 235 -37.98 0.56 -3.84
N TYR A 236 -38.67 -0.58 -3.78
CA TYR A 236 -38.04 -1.85 -3.36
C TYR A 236 -36.92 -2.28 -4.30
N VAL A 237 -37.13 -2.19 -5.62
CA VAL A 237 -36.11 -2.54 -6.63
C VAL A 237 -34.93 -1.56 -6.55
N PHE A 238 -35.19 -0.27 -6.37
CA PHE A 238 -34.15 0.74 -6.17
C PHE A 238 -33.28 0.44 -4.95
N LEU A 239 -33.91 0.19 -3.79
CA LEU A 239 -33.19 -0.12 -2.56
C LEU A 239 -32.40 -1.43 -2.67
N SER A 240 -32.99 -2.43 -3.32
CA SER A 240 -32.35 -3.72 -3.58
C SER A 240 -31.09 -3.56 -4.45
N LEU A 241 -31.16 -2.72 -5.49
CA LEU A 241 -30.01 -2.40 -6.34
C LEU A 241 -28.91 -1.65 -5.58
N LEU A 242 -29.27 -0.63 -4.79
CA LEU A 242 -28.28 0.08 -3.96
C LEU A 242 -27.60 -0.84 -2.95
N THR A 243 -28.35 -1.75 -2.33
CA THR A 243 -27.80 -2.74 -1.40
C THR A 243 -26.85 -3.68 -2.12
N PHE A 244 -27.18 -4.08 -3.34
CA PHE A 244 -26.36 -4.95 -4.17
C PHE A 244 -25.02 -4.30 -4.58
N GLU A 245 -25.04 -3.02 -4.95
CA GLU A 245 -23.82 -2.22 -5.22
C GLU A 245 -22.91 -2.12 -3.99
N VAL A 246 -23.49 -1.91 -2.80
CA VAL A 246 -22.72 -1.88 -1.54
C VAL A 246 -22.12 -3.24 -1.22
N PHE A 247 -22.87 -4.32 -1.45
CA PHE A 247 -22.40 -5.69 -1.25
C PHE A 247 -21.22 -6.01 -2.17
N GLU A 248 -21.28 -5.61 -3.44
CA GLU A 248 -20.20 -5.79 -4.40
C GLU A 248 -18.89 -5.14 -3.93
N VAL A 249 -18.94 -3.88 -3.52
CA VAL A 249 -17.74 -3.14 -3.07
C VAL A 249 -17.10 -3.80 -1.85
N ARG A 250 -17.92 -4.37 -0.96
CA ARG A 250 -17.45 -5.08 0.23
C ARG A 250 -16.75 -6.39 -0.10
N LEU A 251 -17.23 -7.14 -1.09
CA LEU A 251 -16.69 -8.44 -1.50
C LEU A 251 -15.19 -8.38 -1.87
N VAL A 252 -14.76 -7.28 -2.49
CA VAL A 252 -13.37 -7.15 -2.99
C VAL A 252 -12.34 -6.99 -1.88
N SER A 253 -12.74 -6.44 -0.73
CA SER A 253 -11.79 -5.99 0.31
C SER A 253 -11.52 -7.01 1.42
N PHE A 254 -12.16 -8.19 1.36
CA PHE A 254 -12.08 -9.22 2.40
C PHE A 254 -11.29 -10.45 1.91
N ARG A 255 -10.01 -10.28 1.60
CA ARG A 255 -9.07 -11.41 1.62
C ARG A 255 -8.07 -11.17 2.75
N PRO A 256 -8.21 -11.83 3.90
CA PRO A 256 -7.18 -11.75 4.93
C PRO A 256 -5.88 -12.31 4.36
N THR A 257 -4.81 -11.53 4.44
CA THR A 257 -3.45 -12.05 4.38
C THR A 257 -3.21 -12.79 5.67
N ASP A 258 -3.62 -14.05 5.72
CA ASP A 258 -3.04 -15.01 6.65
C ASP A 258 -1.64 -15.34 6.11
N GLU A 259 -0.73 -14.40 6.27
CA GLU A 259 0.70 -14.63 6.11
C GLU A 259 1.40 -14.06 7.33
N LYS A 260 1.48 -14.91 8.35
CA LYS A 260 2.70 -15.01 9.14
C LYS A 260 3.84 -15.36 8.15
N GLN A 261 4.43 -14.36 7.52
CA GLN A 261 5.72 -14.51 6.85
C GLN A 261 6.81 -14.17 7.87
N CYS A 262 7.53 -15.23 8.28
CA CYS A 262 8.64 -15.34 9.24
C CYS A 262 8.31 -15.14 10.72
#